data_AF-A0A9E6BI00-F1
#
_entry.id   AF-A0A9E6BI00-F1
#
_cell.length_a   1.000
_cell.length_b   1.000
_cell.length_c   1.000
_cell.angle_alpha   90.00
_cell.angle_beta   90.00
_cell.angle_gamma   90.00
#
_symmetry.space_group_name_H-M   'P 1'
#
loop_
_entity.id
_entity.type
_entity.pdbx_description
1 polymer ?
#
loop_
_entity_poly.entity_id
_entity_poly.type
_entity_poly.pdbx_seq_one_letter_code
_entity_poly.pdbx_strand_id
1 'polypeptide(L)'
;PLEIGVQADLIEYRIAECQLGLFGYNDGQKIIDPGIEISPELSLELDKENQDGRISCLKCWEIAKKLKIKRLDLGSACEKKNIRIKPCQLGAF
;
A
#
# COMPACT_ATOMS: atom_id res chain seq x y z
N PRO A 1 -7.31 -13.26 -6.04
CA PRO A 1 -6.30 -12.82 -5.04
C PRO A 1 -6.60 -13.26 -3.61
N LEU A 2 -7.82 -13.04 -3.11
CA LEU A 2 -8.20 -13.42 -1.74
C LEU A 2 -7.92 -14.90 -1.43
N GLU A 3 -8.29 -15.81 -2.33
CA GLU A 3 -8.02 -17.24 -2.18
C GLU A 3 -6.52 -17.54 -2.03
N ILE A 4 -5.64 -16.81 -2.74
CA ILE A 4 -4.18 -16.97 -2.64
C ILE A 4 -3.71 -16.58 -1.24
N GLY A 5 -4.18 -15.44 -0.72
CA GLY A 5 -3.87 -15.01 0.64
C GLY A 5 -4.33 -16.01 1.69
N VAL A 6 -5.57 -16.51 1.56
CA VAL A 6 -6.13 -17.54 2.45
C VAL A 6 -5.31 -18.83 2.40
N GLN A 7 -4.94 -19.31 1.21
CA GLN A 7 -4.13 -20.52 1.09
C GLN A 7 -2.72 -20.34 1.65
N ALA A 8 -2.09 -19.17 1.42
CA ALA A 8 -0.79 -18.85 2.00
C ALA A 8 -0.82 -18.89 3.53
N ASP A 9 -1.87 -18.33 4.14
CA ASP A 9 -2.08 -18.39 5.59
C ASP A 9 -2.30 -19.84 6.08
N LEU A 10 -3.11 -20.65 5.36
CA LEU A 10 -3.40 -22.04 5.73
C LEU A 10 -2.18 -22.96 5.70
N ILE A 11 -1.22 -22.70 4.80
CA ILE A 11 0.05 -23.45 4.72
C ILE A 11 1.16 -22.82 5.57
N GLU A 12 0.81 -21.89 6.46
CA GLU A 12 1.71 -21.18 7.38
C GLU A 12 2.83 -20.40 6.68
N TYR A 13 2.60 -19.99 5.43
CA TYR A 13 3.52 -19.13 4.69
C TYR A 13 3.31 -17.66 5.04
N ARG A 14 4.40 -17.00 5.41
CA ARG A 14 4.40 -15.57 5.71
C ARG A 14 4.74 -14.77 4.46
N ILE A 15 3.78 -13.98 3.98
CA ILE A 15 4.05 -12.96 2.97
C ILE A 15 4.91 -11.87 3.61
N ALA A 16 6.11 -11.66 3.09
CA ALA A 16 7.07 -10.67 3.58
C ALA A 16 7.29 -9.54 2.55
N GLU A 17 7.94 -8.47 2.99
CA GLU A 17 8.40 -7.36 2.15
C GLU A 17 7.31 -6.77 1.23
N CYS A 18 6.19 -6.33 1.82
CA CYS A 18 5.14 -5.66 1.07
C CYS A 18 5.70 -4.45 0.31
N GLN A 19 5.53 -4.39 -1.01
CA GLN A 19 6.13 -3.33 -1.83
C GLN A 19 5.59 -1.91 -1.56
N LEU A 20 4.46 -1.78 -0.87
CA LEU A 20 3.91 -0.51 -0.38
C LEU A 20 4.30 -0.22 1.07
N GLY A 21 5.12 -1.08 1.70
CA GLY A 21 5.66 -0.87 3.04
C GLY A 21 4.72 -1.26 4.18
N LEU A 22 3.58 -1.91 3.89
CA LEU A 22 2.51 -2.08 4.88
C LEU A 22 2.73 -3.20 5.91
N PHE A 23 3.54 -4.20 5.59
CA PHE A 23 3.83 -5.34 6.48
C PHE A 23 5.07 -6.11 5.98
N GLY A 24 5.54 -7.04 6.82
CA GLY A 24 6.54 -8.03 6.40
C GLY A 24 7.99 -7.55 6.44
N TYR A 25 8.27 -6.46 7.16
CA TYR A 25 9.61 -5.93 7.43
C TYR A 25 9.91 -6.00 8.95
N ASN A 26 11.17 -5.91 9.39
CA ASN A 26 11.58 -5.79 10.82
C ASN A 26 10.67 -6.54 11.82
N ASP A 27 10.67 -7.88 11.77
CA ASP A 27 9.80 -8.75 12.58
C ASP A 27 8.28 -8.61 12.30
N GLY A 28 7.91 -8.38 11.04
CA GLY A 28 6.52 -8.33 10.55
C GLY A 28 5.88 -6.95 10.56
N GLN A 29 6.60 -5.92 11.01
CA GLN A 29 6.19 -4.53 11.02
C GLN A 29 6.13 -3.89 9.62
N LYS A 30 5.50 -2.71 9.57
CA LYS A 30 5.47 -1.83 8.41
C LYS A 30 6.76 -1.00 8.32
N ILE A 31 7.16 -0.63 7.11
CA ILE A 31 8.24 0.34 6.85
C ILE A 31 7.64 1.54 6.11
N ILE A 32 7.32 2.57 6.89
CA ILE A 32 6.67 3.80 6.43
C ILE A 32 7.51 4.98 6.87
N ASP A 33 7.63 5.98 6.02
CA ASP A 33 8.25 7.27 6.34
C ASP A 33 7.17 8.30 6.74
N PRO A 34 7.02 8.64 8.04
CA PRO A 34 6.08 9.68 8.47
C PRO A 34 6.47 11.09 7.97
N GLY A 35 7.75 11.29 7.67
CA GLY A 35 8.33 12.54 7.21
C GLY A 35 8.08 12.83 5.73
N ILE A 36 7.52 11.89 4.97
CA ILE A 36 7.40 12.00 3.51
C ILE A 36 6.73 13.30 3.08
N GLU A 37 7.37 14.04 2.17
CA GLU A 37 6.77 15.20 1.54
C GLU A 37 5.79 14.74 0.46
N ILE A 38 4.55 15.20 0.56
CA ILE A 38 3.49 14.86 -0.40
C ILE A 38 3.43 16.00 -1.41
N SER A 39 3.85 15.75 -2.65
CA SER A 39 3.72 16.73 -3.72
C SER A 39 2.24 17.05 -3.99
N PRO A 40 1.91 18.26 -4.48
CA PRO A 40 0.53 18.61 -4.81
C PRO A 40 -0.10 17.65 -5.82
N GLU A 41 0.69 17.20 -6.81
CA GLU A 41 0.29 16.24 -7.83
C GLU A 41 -0.07 14.87 -7.22
N LEU A 42 0.74 14.38 -6.28
CA LEU A 42 0.47 13.14 -5.56
C LEU A 42 -0.79 13.26 -4.69
N SER A 43 -0.93 14.38 -3.98
CA SER A 43 -2.12 14.63 -3.16
C SER A 43 -3.39 14.60 -4.01
N LEU A 44 -3.40 15.26 -5.15
CA LEU A 44 -4.54 15.31 -6.07
C LEU A 44 -4.92 13.93 -6.60
N GLU A 45 -3.94 13.12 -7.01
CA GLU A 45 -4.22 11.78 -7.52
C GLU A 45 -4.74 10.85 -6.40
N LEU A 46 -4.19 10.95 -5.18
CA LEU A 46 -4.70 10.22 -4.03
C LEU A 46 -6.14 10.63 -3.69
N ASP A 47 -6.44 11.93 -3.66
CA ASP A 47 -7.79 12.42 -3.32
C ASP A 47 -8.83 12.04 -4.38
N LYS A 48 -8.41 11.99 -5.66
CA LYS A 48 -9.27 11.56 -6.76
C LYS A 48 -9.64 10.08 -6.69
N GLU A 49 -8.68 9.23 -6.32
CA GLU A 49 -8.86 7.79 -6.27
C GLU A 49 -9.35 7.28 -4.90
N ASN A 50 -9.36 8.16 -3.90
CA ASN A 50 -9.85 7.87 -2.57
C ASN A 50 -11.36 7.71 -2.56
N GLN A 51 -11.82 6.47 -2.30
CA GLN A 51 -13.23 6.14 -2.11
C GLN A 51 -13.46 5.82 -0.63
N ASP A 52 -14.12 6.71 0.09
CA ASP A 52 -14.45 6.55 1.52
C ASP A 52 -13.23 6.25 2.42
N GLY A 53 -12.12 6.96 2.17
CA GLY A 53 -10.86 6.78 2.92
C GLY A 53 -10.08 5.54 2.51
N ARG A 54 -10.33 4.98 1.32
CA ARG A 54 -9.74 3.74 0.83
C ARG A 54 -9.27 3.83 -0.61
N ILE A 55 -8.13 3.20 -0.88
CA ILE A 55 -7.56 3.04 -2.23
C ILE A 55 -7.10 1.59 -2.39
N SER A 56 -7.35 0.96 -3.54
CA SER A 56 -6.86 -0.40 -3.78
C SER A 56 -5.35 -0.45 -3.98
N CYS A 57 -4.70 -1.55 -3.59
CA CYS A 57 -3.26 -1.73 -3.78
C CYS A 57 -2.85 -1.62 -5.28
N LEU A 58 -3.71 -2.10 -6.18
CA LEU A 58 -3.54 -1.93 -7.62
C LEU A 58 -3.51 -0.46 -8.02
N LYS A 59 -4.47 0.33 -7.51
CA LYS A 59 -4.54 1.74 -7.86
C LYS A 59 -3.35 2.52 -7.32
N CYS A 60 -2.91 2.19 -6.10
CA CYS A 60 -1.66 2.68 -5.55
C CYS A 60 -0.48 2.44 -6.52
N TRP A 61 -0.32 1.22 -7.03
CA TRP A 61 0.75 0.91 -7.98
C TRP A 61 0.67 1.72 -9.28
N GLU A 62 -0.54 1.93 -9.80
CA GLU A 62 -0.76 2.77 -10.98
C GLU A 62 -0.34 4.22 -10.74
N ILE A 63 -0.72 4.80 -9.59
CA ILE A 63 -0.34 6.16 -9.20
C ILE A 63 1.19 6.29 -9.08
N ALA A 64 1.83 5.35 -8.37
CA ALA A 64 3.29 5.35 -8.22
C ALA A 64 4.00 5.28 -9.58
N LYS A 65 3.50 4.43 -10.49
CA LYS A 65 4.04 4.32 -11.86
C LYS A 65 3.82 5.59 -12.67
N LYS A 66 2.62 6.19 -12.61
CA LYS A 66 2.24 7.42 -13.31
C LYS A 66 3.12 8.60 -12.88
N LEU A 67 3.35 8.75 -11.58
CA LEU A 67 4.13 9.84 -10.98
C LEU A 67 5.63 9.53 -10.88
N LYS A 68 6.06 8.32 -11.29
CA LYS A 68 7.45 7.86 -11.22
C LYS A 68 8.08 7.95 -9.81
N ILE A 69 7.28 7.69 -8.78
CA ILE A 69 7.73 7.65 -7.38
C ILE A 69 7.87 6.20 -6.90
N LYS A 70 8.62 5.99 -5.81
CA LYS A 70 8.75 4.65 -5.23
C LYS A 70 7.41 4.22 -4.62
N ARG A 71 7.12 2.92 -4.71
CA ARG A 71 5.91 2.33 -4.11
C ARG A 71 5.90 2.49 -2.58
N LEU A 72 7.06 2.40 -1.92
CA LEU A 72 7.21 2.67 -0.49
C LEU A 72 6.82 4.11 -0.12
N ASP A 73 7.25 5.10 -0.91
CA ASP A 73 6.93 6.51 -0.68
C ASP A 73 5.43 6.75 -0.83
N LEU A 74 4.80 6.10 -1.81
CA LEU A 74 3.35 6.16 -2.00
C LEU A 74 2.58 5.52 -0.82
N GLY A 75 3.02 4.36 -0.35
CA GLY A 75 2.42 3.74 0.83
C GLY A 75 2.53 4.64 2.06
N SER A 76 3.67 5.31 2.20
CA SER A 76 3.91 6.29 3.26
C SER A 76 3.01 7.52 3.13
N ALA A 77 2.80 8.01 1.91
CA ALA A 77 1.87 9.11 1.65
C ALA A 77 0.41 8.73 1.97
N CYS A 78 -0.02 7.51 1.64
CA CYS A 78 -1.34 7.01 1.99
C CYS A 78 -1.53 6.95 3.51
N GLU A 79 -0.54 6.41 4.24
CA GLU A 79 -0.57 6.34 5.70
C GLU A 79 -0.64 7.74 6.32
N LYS A 80 0.18 8.69 5.83
CA LYS A 80 0.20 10.08 6.29
C LYS A 80 -1.13 10.80 6.07
N LYS A 81 -1.86 10.48 4.99
CA LYS A 81 -3.22 11.01 4.73
C LYS A 81 -4.33 10.20 5.39
N ASN A 82 -4.02 9.21 6.24
CA ASN A 82 -4.99 8.29 6.85
C ASN A 82 -5.86 7.54 5.83
N ILE A 83 -5.32 7.28 4.63
CA ILE A 83 -5.99 6.51 3.58
C ILE A 83 -5.63 5.04 3.76
N ARG A 84 -6.64 4.18 3.91
CA ARG A 84 -6.44 2.73 4.04
C ARG A 84 -6.25 2.09 2.68
N ILE A 85 -5.14 1.36 2.51
CA ILE A 85 -4.93 0.59 1.29
C ILE A 85 -5.68 -0.74 1.41
N LYS A 86 -6.69 -0.96 0.58
CA LYS A 86 -7.40 -2.24 0.42
C LYS A 86 -8.33 -2.25 -0.81
N PRO A 87 -8.51 -3.39 -1.49
CA PRO A 87 -7.93 -4.71 -1.19
C PRO A 87 -6.43 -4.82 -1.58
N CYS A 88 -5.72 -5.74 -0.94
CA CYS A 88 -4.36 -6.14 -1.29
C CYS A 88 -4.33 -6.95 -2.59
N GLN A 89 -3.34 -6.70 -3.46
CA GLN A 89 -3.19 -7.44 -4.72
C GLN A 89 -2.85 -8.93 -4.53
N LEU A 90 -2.29 -9.31 -3.38
CA LEU A 90 -1.99 -10.70 -3.03
C LEU A 90 -3.06 -11.33 -2.12
N GLY A 91 -4.11 -10.58 -1.76
CA GLY A 91 -5.18 -11.09 -0.90
C GLY A 91 -4.85 -11.18 0.59
N ALA A 92 -3.79 -10.50 1.06
CA ALA A 92 -3.43 -10.49 2.48
C ALA A 92 -4.44 -9.73 3.39
N PHE A 93 -5.22 -8.80 2.82
CA PHE A 93 -6.29 -8.03 3.47
C PHE A 93 -7.16 -7.29 2.43
#